data_AF-A0A2E4PA99-F1
#
_entry.id   AF-A0A2E4PA99-F1
#
_cell.length_a   1.000
_cell.length_b   1.000
_cell.length_c   1.000
_cell.angle_alpha   90.00
_cell.angle_beta   90.00
_cell.angle_gamma   90.00
#
_symmetry.space_group_name_H-M   'P 1'
#
loop_
_entity.id
_entity.type
_entity.pdbx_description
1 polymer ?
#
loop_
_entity_poly.entity_id
_entity_poly.type
_entity_poly.pdbx_seq_one_letter_code
_entity_poly.pdbx_strand_id
1 'polypeptide(L)'
;MEISQANIKDCPVETKTKLAEDLFRLLQVREKNSEMVKDWLLFLNGSSFNKLTPGEIYIAFKMAMSRELLDSKGKEIELLPELSNNTTGKVLSAYLKYKHEDAVYQNAKDKLRQHALPSFQEPSDEQKKAIREKFLEFIFIELTDHRQFGYPSDAWMLYEDIEHKIVLADEVKERLYRMQEKKYYKELDAEARSKKEHVKFAQTLQDFLKNKKSGKRNGVVQNRCKSIVVCNYLKKYLTDYETFKNAIIK
;
A
#
# COMPACT_ATOMS: atom_id res chain seq x y z
N MET A 1 30.38 7.09 20.83
CA MET A 1 29.79 5.89 20.21
C MET A 1 29.50 6.26 18.77
N GLU A 2 30.17 5.66 17.79
CA GLU A 2 29.78 5.86 16.39
C GLU A 2 28.37 5.26 16.24
N ILE A 3 27.40 6.11 15.92
CA ILE A 3 26.00 5.70 15.79
C ILE A 3 25.91 4.93 14.48
N SER A 4 25.99 3.60 14.56
CA SER A 4 25.74 2.74 13.42
C SER A 4 24.34 3.02 12.88
N GLN A 5 24.25 3.38 11.60
CA GLN A 5 22.97 3.59 10.90
C GLN A 5 22.34 2.26 10.44
N ALA A 6 23.05 1.15 10.61
CA ALA A 6 22.56 -0.18 10.26
C ALA A 6 21.70 -0.78 11.38
N ASN A 7 20.70 -1.58 11.01
CA ASN A 7 19.90 -2.33 11.95
C ASN A 7 20.77 -3.33 12.72
N ILE A 8 20.41 -3.62 13.98
CA ILE A 8 21.17 -4.54 14.82
C ILE A 8 21.37 -5.89 14.14
N LYS A 9 20.40 -6.39 13.34
CA LYS A 9 20.54 -7.64 12.58
C LYS A 9 21.76 -7.66 11.67
N ASP A 10 21.99 -6.56 10.98
CA ASP A 10 22.98 -6.43 9.90
C ASP A 10 24.34 -5.93 10.42
N CYS A 11 24.43 -5.58 11.70
CA CYS A 11 25.69 -5.18 12.33
C CYS A 11 26.65 -6.37 12.52
N PRO A 12 27.97 -6.12 12.42
CA PRO A 12 28.98 -7.13 12.71
C PRO A 12 29.00 -7.49 14.20
N VAL A 13 29.54 -8.66 14.53
CA VAL A 13 29.50 -9.24 15.89
C VAL A 13 30.19 -8.33 16.90
N GLU A 14 31.27 -7.65 16.50
CA GLU A 14 32.01 -6.70 17.34
C GLU A 14 31.13 -5.53 17.79
N THR A 15 30.26 -5.02 16.90
CA THR A 15 29.32 -3.94 17.22
C THR A 15 28.24 -4.41 18.19
N LYS A 16 27.74 -5.65 18.00
CA LYS A 16 26.75 -6.29 18.87
C LYS A 16 27.31 -6.53 20.27
N THR A 17 28.53 -7.05 20.36
CA THR A 17 29.22 -7.30 21.64
C THR A 17 29.52 -5.99 22.35
N LYS A 18 29.98 -4.96 21.64
CA LYS A 18 30.21 -3.63 22.19
C LYS A 18 28.94 -3.00 22.78
N LEU A 19 27.80 -3.16 22.09
CA LEU A 19 26.49 -2.73 22.62
C LEU A 19 26.17 -3.43 23.95
N ALA A 20 26.35 -4.75 24.03
CA ALA A 20 26.11 -5.49 25.27
C ALA A 20 27.02 -5.00 26.42
N GLU A 21 28.30 -4.72 26.12
CA GLU A 21 29.24 -4.17 27.11
C GLU A 21 28.84 -2.76 27.58
N ASP A 22 28.41 -1.90 26.66
CA ASP A 22 27.97 -0.54 26.99
C ASP A 22 26.68 -0.56 27.82
N LEU A 23 25.77 -1.50 27.56
CA LEU A 23 24.60 -1.71 28.41
C LEU A 23 24.94 -2.29 29.78
N PHE A 24 25.92 -3.19 29.88
CA PHE A 24 26.40 -3.66 31.18
C PHE A 24 27.00 -2.55 32.02
N ARG A 25 27.75 -1.64 31.40
CA ARG A 25 28.27 -0.44 32.08
C ARG A 25 27.11 0.45 32.55
N LEU A 26 26.13 0.65 31.67
CA LEU A 26 24.94 1.46 31.97
C LEU A 26 24.13 0.90 33.15
N LEU A 27 23.92 -0.43 33.16
CA LEU A 27 23.19 -1.15 34.21
C LEU A 27 24.05 -1.48 35.45
N GLN A 28 25.32 -1.08 35.47
CA GLN A 28 26.28 -1.33 36.56
C GLN A 28 26.42 -2.82 36.95
N VAL A 29 26.42 -3.70 35.95
CA VAL A 29 26.53 -5.16 36.14
C VAL A 29 27.93 -5.52 36.65
N ARG A 30 28.01 -6.13 37.83
CA ARG A 30 29.28 -6.48 38.49
C ARG A 30 29.92 -7.76 37.94
N GLU A 31 29.10 -8.74 37.56
CA GLU A 31 29.54 -10.03 37.04
C GLU A 31 29.05 -10.22 35.61
N LYS A 32 29.99 -10.26 34.66
CA LYS A 32 29.68 -10.46 33.25
C LYS A 32 29.51 -11.96 32.98
N ASN A 33 28.28 -12.40 32.82
CA ASN A 33 27.99 -13.74 32.33
C ASN A 33 28.07 -13.77 30.78
N SER A 34 29.06 -14.47 30.24
CA SER A 34 29.26 -14.58 28.79
C SER A 34 28.18 -15.39 28.07
N GLU A 35 27.53 -16.32 28.76
CA GLU A 35 26.38 -17.06 28.24
C GLU A 35 25.15 -16.15 28.14
N MET A 36 24.91 -15.32 29.16
CA MET A 36 23.83 -14.32 29.14
C MET A 36 23.97 -13.34 27.97
N VAL A 37 25.20 -12.90 27.65
CA VAL A 37 25.44 -12.04 26.48
C VAL A 37 25.06 -12.75 25.19
N LYS A 38 25.45 -14.02 25.04
CA LYS A 38 25.13 -14.82 23.84
C LYS A 38 23.62 -14.98 23.69
N ASP A 39 22.93 -15.36 24.76
CA ASP A 39 21.48 -15.54 24.77
C ASP A 39 20.73 -14.24 24.48
N TRP A 40 21.21 -13.12 25.03
CA TRP A 40 20.65 -11.80 24.79
C TRP A 40 20.84 -11.34 23.33
N LEU A 41 22.03 -11.58 22.75
CA LEU A 41 22.29 -11.29 21.35
C LEU A 41 21.45 -12.18 20.41
N LEU A 42 21.25 -13.45 20.77
CA LEU A 42 20.35 -14.34 20.03
C LEU A 42 18.91 -13.83 20.07
N PHE A 43 18.43 -13.41 21.25
CA PHE A 43 17.12 -12.79 21.40
C PHE A 43 16.95 -11.54 20.53
N LEU A 44 17.93 -10.64 20.51
CA LEU A 44 17.86 -9.43 19.68
C LEU A 44 17.83 -9.74 18.17
N ASN A 45 18.57 -10.74 17.71
CA ASN A 45 18.58 -11.14 16.29
C ASN A 45 17.26 -11.85 15.88
N GLY A 46 16.70 -12.67 16.78
CA GLY A 46 15.50 -13.48 16.52
C GLY A 46 14.16 -12.79 16.79
N SER A 47 14.17 -11.66 17.49
CA SER A 47 12.95 -10.93 17.86
C SER A 47 12.54 -9.88 16.82
N SER A 48 11.33 -9.33 16.98
CA SER A 48 10.82 -8.21 16.19
C SER A 48 11.62 -6.92 16.36
N PHE A 49 12.53 -6.86 17.34
CA PHE A 49 13.40 -5.71 17.62
C PHE A 49 14.65 -5.64 16.74
N ASN A 50 14.84 -6.62 15.85
CA ASN A 50 16.00 -6.70 14.96
C ASN A 50 16.12 -5.54 13.95
N LYS A 51 15.09 -4.69 13.84
CA LYS A 51 15.04 -3.45 13.04
C LYS A 51 15.51 -2.20 13.81
N LEU A 52 15.81 -2.31 15.09
CA LEU A 52 16.37 -1.21 15.86
C LEU A 52 17.88 -1.15 15.62
N THR A 53 18.43 0.06 15.57
CA THR A 53 19.88 0.27 15.55
C THR A 53 20.48 0.03 16.95
N PRO A 54 21.78 -0.30 17.05
CA PRO A 54 22.47 -0.38 18.35
C PRO A 54 22.30 0.88 19.21
N GLY A 55 22.35 2.07 18.58
CA GLY A 55 22.17 3.34 19.27
C GLY A 55 20.77 3.50 19.86
N GLU A 56 19.72 3.09 19.14
CA GLU A 56 18.35 3.12 19.63
C GLU A 56 18.14 2.17 20.81
N ILE A 57 18.75 0.98 20.77
CA ILE A 57 18.71 0.04 21.89
C ILE A 57 19.37 0.68 23.13
N TYR A 58 20.54 1.29 22.98
CA TYR A 58 21.21 1.98 24.08
C TYR A 58 20.37 3.13 24.65
N ILE A 59 19.79 3.96 23.78
CA ILE A 59 18.93 5.09 24.19
C ILE A 59 17.69 4.57 24.93
N ALA A 60 17.07 3.50 24.47
CA ALA A 60 15.91 2.91 25.14
C ALA A 60 16.23 2.52 26.59
N PHE A 61 17.37 1.88 26.83
CA PHE A 61 17.81 1.55 28.20
C PHE A 61 18.14 2.79 29.02
N LYS A 62 18.76 3.81 28.43
CA LYS A 62 19.03 5.08 29.10
C LYS A 62 17.73 5.79 29.53
N MET A 63 16.73 5.84 28.65
CA MET A 63 15.43 6.43 28.95
C MET A 63 14.67 5.63 30.01
N ALA A 64 14.77 4.30 29.99
CA ALA A 64 14.21 3.46 31.04
C ALA A 64 14.87 3.73 32.41
N MET A 65 16.19 3.96 32.47
CA MET A 65 16.88 4.37 33.71
C MET A 65 16.44 5.76 34.19
N SER A 66 16.23 6.70 33.27
CA SER A 66 15.71 8.04 33.57
C SER A 66 14.21 8.05 33.92
N ARG A 67 13.53 6.90 33.91
CA ARG A 67 12.07 6.74 34.13
C ARG A 67 11.19 7.46 33.11
N GLU A 68 11.73 7.72 31.92
CA GLU A 68 11.02 8.33 30.80
C GLU A 68 10.17 7.31 30.03
N LEU A 69 10.48 6.02 30.17
CA LEU A 69 9.71 4.91 29.58
C LEU A 69 8.86 4.20 30.64
N LEU A 70 7.57 4.10 30.37
CA LEU A 70 6.60 3.36 31.18
C LEU A 70 6.21 2.05 30.47
N ASP A 71 5.97 1.00 31.25
CA ASP A 71 5.41 -0.26 30.75
C ASP A 71 3.98 -0.03 30.22
N SER A 72 3.45 -1.01 29.48
CA SER A 72 2.07 -1.15 29.01
C SER A 72 0.98 -0.83 30.06
N LYS A 73 1.31 -0.93 31.35
CA LYS A 73 0.42 -0.64 32.49
C LYS A 73 0.67 0.73 33.15
N GLY A 74 1.48 1.59 32.54
CA GLY A 74 1.82 2.92 33.06
C GLY A 74 2.75 2.90 34.29
N LYS A 75 3.45 1.79 34.54
CA LYS A 75 4.39 1.65 35.65
C LYS A 75 5.83 1.81 35.17
N GLU A 76 6.69 2.30 36.05
CA GLU A 76 8.14 2.33 35.82
C GLU A 76 8.66 0.92 35.50
N ILE A 77 9.53 0.82 34.50
CA ILE A 77 10.17 -0.45 34.14
C ILE A 77 11.31 -0.70 35.11
N GLU A 78 11.19 -1.74 35.93
CA GLU A 78 12.26 -2.15 36.83
C GLU A 78 13.43 -2.74 36.04
N LEU A 79 14.57 -2.04 36.09
CA LEU A 79 15.82 -2.48 35.48
C LEU A 79 16.65 -3.20 36.53
N LEU A 80 16.76 -4.52 36.39
CA LEU A 80 17.71 -5.31 37.16
C LEU A 80 19.12 -5.15 36.56
N PRO A 81 20.19 -5.31 37.37
CA PRO A 81 21.58 -5.25 36.90
C PRO A 81 21.95 -6.53 36.13
N GLU A 82 21.17 -6.87 35.11
CA GLU A 82 21.33 -8.02 34.23
C GLU A 82 20.67 -7.75 32.86
N LEU A 83 21.18 -8.38 31.80
CA LEU A 83 20.59 -8.31 30.47
C LEU A 83 19.52 -9.40 30.28
N SER A 84 18.44 -9.29 31.05
CA SER A 84 17.30 -10.22 30.93
C SER A 84 16.51 -9.96 29.63
N ASN A 85 16.22 -11.03 28.88
CA ASN A 85 15.40 -10.97 27.66
C ASN A 85 14.00 -10.39 27.92
N ASN A 86 13.42 -10.72 29.07
CA ASN A 86 12.09 -10.23 29.47
C ASN A 86 12.09 -8.72 29.70
N THR A 87 13.07 -8.22 30.47
CA THR A 87 13.21 -6.78 30.75
C THR A 87 13.57 -6.02 29.47
N THR A 88 14.47 -6.56 28.66
CA THR A 88 14.83 -6.01 27.35
C THR A 88 13.61 -5.88 26.44
N GLY A 89 12.77 -6.92 26.36
CA GLY A 89 11.53 -6.89 25.58
C GLY A 89 10.58 -5.79 26.02
N LYS A 90 10.44 -5.57 27.34
CA LYS A 90 9.60 -4.48 27.89
C LYS A 90 10.15 -3.10 27.53
N VAL A 91 11.46 -2.88 27.74
CA VAL A 91 12.14 -1.61 27.44
C VAL A 91 12.01 -1.26 25.96
N LEU A 92 12.32 -2.20 25.07
CA LEU A 92 12.29 -1.96 23.62
C LEU A 92 10.87 -1.79 23.09
N SER A 93 9.89 -2.49 23.66
CA SER A 93 8.48 -2.29 23.31
C SER A 93 7.98 -0.91 23.75
N ALA A 94 8.32 -0.47 24.97
CA ALA A 94 7.99 0.85 25.47
C ALA A 94 8.66 1.95 24.63
N TYR A 95 9.92 1.75 24.26
CA TYR A 95 10.64 2.67 23.37
C TYR A 95 10.02 2.76 21.98
N LEU A 96 9.62 1.63 21.38
CA LEU A 96 8.90 1.66 20.10
C LEU A 96 7.58 2.42 20.21
N LYS A 97 6.82 2.22 21.30
CA LYS A 97 5.59 2.97 21.56
C LYS A 97 5.86 4.46 21.71
N TYR A 98 6.85 4.84 22.52
CA TYR A 98 7.30 6.23 22.68
C TYR A 98 7.69 6.84 21.32
N LYS A 99 8.48 6.13 20.52
CA LYS A 99 8.88 6.55 19.16
C LYS A 99 7.69 6.69 18.20
N HIS A 100 6.65 5.90 18.38
CA HIS A 100 5.40 6.03 17.61
C HIS A 100 4.57 7.25 18.05
N GLU A 101 4.59 7.58 19.34
CA GLU A 101 3.83 8.69 19.94
C GLU A 101 4.56 10.04 19.88
N ASP A 102 5.89 10.04 19.68
CA ASP A 102 6.70 11.25 19.57
C ASP A 102 6.38 12.03 18.29
N ALA A 103 5.74 13.19 18.46
CA ALA A 103 5.34 14.09 17.40
C ALA A 103 6.54 14.61 16.57
N VAL A 104 7.74 14.69 17.16
CA VAL A 104 8.96 15.13 16.46
C VAL A 104 9.40 14.04 15.47
N TYR A 105 9.36 12.78 15.90
CA TYR A 105 9.72 11.64 15.05
C TYR A 105 8.72 11.44 13.91
N GLN A 106 7.41 11.51 14.17
CA GLN A 106 6.40 11.42 13.11
C GLN A 106 6.53 12.56 12.09
N ASN A 107 6.71 13.80 12.56
CA ASN A 107 6.93 14.94 11.67
C ASN A 107 8.21 14.79 10.82
N ALA A 108 9.30 14.30 11.40
CA ALA A 108 10.54 14.06 10.65
C ALA A 108 10.37 12.93 9.61
N LYS A 109 9.67 11.85 9.98
CA LYS A 109 9.37 10.73 9.08
C LYS A 109 8.46 11.15 7.93
N ASP A 110 7.45 11.99 8.20
CA ASP A 110 6.55 12.50 7.17
C ASP A 110 7.25 13.49 6.25
N LYS A 111 8.14 14.35 6.77
CA LYS A 111 9.03 15.17 5.94
C LYS A 111 9.93 14.32 5.03
N LEU A 112 10.54 13.26 5.56
CA LEU A 112 11.36 12.36 4.77
C LEU A 112 10.55 11.61 3.70
N ARG A 113 9.30 11.21 3.99
CA ARG A 113 8.39 10.63 3.00
C ARG A 113 8.03 11.62 1.89
N GLN A 114 7.83 12.89 2.23
CA GLN A 114 7.59 13.96 1.26
C GLN A 114 8.80 14.18 0.33
N HIS A 115 10.02 14.01 0.84
CA HIS A 115 11.25 14.10 0.05
C HIS A 115 11.64 12.81 -0.70
N ALA A 116 11.18 11.64 -0.24
CA ALA A 116 11.49 10.35 -0.86
C ALA A 116 10.55 9.98 -2.01
N LEU A 117 9.37 10.62 -2.10
CA LEU A 117 8.56 10.56 -3.30
C LEU A 117 9.22 11.45 -4.36
N PRO A 118 9.54 10.96 -5.57
CA PRO A 118 9.93 11.85 -6.66
C PRO A 118 8.83 12.90 -6.76
N SER A 119 9.21 14.19 -6.78
CA SER A 119 8.24 15.28 -6.88
C SER A 119 7.30 14.93 -8.02
N PHE A 120 6.02 14.66 -7.72
CA PHE A 120 5.02 14.50 -8.75
C PHE A 120 4.90 15.87 -9.39
N GLN A 121 5.69 16.10 -10.43
CA GLN A 121 5.51 17.24 -11.29
C GLN A 121 4.19 16.98 -11.98
N GLU A 122 3.18 17.79 -11.63
CA GLU A 122 1.92 17.74 -12.35
C GLU A 122 2.23 17.91 -13.84
N PRO A 123 1.75 17.00 -14.71
CA PRO A 123 2.09 17.08 -16.12
C PRO A 123 1.72 18.45 -16.68
N SER A 124 2.61 19.04 -17.47
CA SER A 124 2.29 20.30 -18.16
C SER A 124 1.09 20.12 -19.08
N ASP A 125 0.43 21.20 -19.48
CA ASP A 125 -0.71 21.12 -20.40
C ASP A 125 -0.36 20.43 -21.73
N GLU A 126 0.89 20.60 -22.20
CA GLU A 126 1.42 19.90 -23.37
C GLU A 126 1.55 18.39 -23.13
N GLN A 127 2.03 17.98 -21.94
CA GLN A 127 2.12 16.57 -21.57
C GLN A 127 0.74 15.94 -21.41
N LYS A 128 -0.22 16.66 -20.81
CA LYS A 128 -1.62 16.22 -20.70
C LYS A 128 -2.23 15.99 -22.08
N LYS A 129 -2.00 16.91 -23.03
CA LYS A 129 -2.43 16.74 -24.43
C LYS A 129 -1.76 15.55 -25.10
N ALA A 130 -0.46 15.37 -24.93
CA ALA A 130 0.27 14.23 -25.52
C ALA A 130 -0.19 12.87 -24.94
N ILE A 131 -0.47 12.82 -23.63
CA ILE A 131 -1.03 11.62 -22.98
C ILE A 131 -2.42 11.32 -23.54
N ARG A 132 -3.25 12.35 -23.70
CA ARG A 132 -4.59 12.21 -24.27
C ARG A 132 -4.54 11.72 -25.72
N GLU A 133 -3.62 12.26 -26.53
CA GLU A 133 -3.43 11.83 -27.91
C GLU A 133 -3.06 10.34 -27.99
N LYS A 134 -2.05 9.93 -27.22
CA LYS A 134 -1.64 8.51 -27.14
C LYS A 134 -2.77 7.59 -26.68
N PHE A 135 -3.62 8.07 -25.77
CA PHE A 135 -4.79 7.31 -25.33
C PHE A 135 -5.82 7.13 -26.46
N LEU A 136 -6.07 8.19 -27.25
CA LEU A 136 -6.96 8.11 -28.41
C LEU A 136 -6.40 7.17 -29.48
N GLU A 137 -5.10 7.27 -29.79
CA GLU A 137 -4.40 6.35 -30.70
C GLU A 137 -4.53 4.89 -30.23
N PHE A 138 -4.31 4.64 -28.94
CA PHE A 138 -4.44 3.32 -28.34
C PHE A 138 -5.85 2.74 -28.54
N ILE A 139 -6.90 3.51 -28.21
CA ILE A 139 -8.29 3.06 -28.38
C ILE A 139 -8.62 2.84 -29.87
N PHE A 140 -8.12 3.69 -30.77
CA PHE A 140 -8.31 3.51 -32.21
C PHE A 140 -7.67 2.20 -32.70
N ILE A 141 -6.41 1.95 -32.32
CA ILE A 141 -5.70 0.71 -32.67
C ILE A 141 -6.45 -0.52 -32.12
N GLU A 142 -6.86 -0.51 -30.86
CA GLU A 142 -7.60 -1.65 -30.29
C GLU A 142 -8.96 -1.89 -30.97
N LEU A 143 -9.66 -0.82 -31.39
CA LEU A 143 -10.93 -0.95 -32.10
C LEU A 143 -10.77 -1.43 -33.54
N THR A 144 -9.64 -1.14 -34.18
CA THR A 144 -9.31 -1.59 -35.53
C THR A 144 -8.71 -3.00 -35.57
N ASP A 145 -8.08 -3.48 -34.48
CA ASP A 145 -7.54 -4.84 -34.45
C ASP A 145 -8.67 -5.88 -34.33
N HIS A 146 -9.08 -6.41 -35.47
CA HIS A 146 -10.09 -7.46 -35.59
C HIS A 146 -9.74 -8.77 -34.85
N ARG A 147 -8.50 -8.93 -34.36
CA ARG A 147 -8.09 -10.11 -33.58
C ARG A 147 -8.47 -9.99 -32.10
N GLN A 148 -8.79 -8.80 -31.59
CA GLN A 148 -9.29 -8.63 -30.24
C GLN A 148 -10.81 -8.86 -30.20
N PHE A 149 -11.22 -9.99 -29.61
CA PHE A 149 -12.61 -10.25 -29.27
C PHE A 149 -12.98 -9.49 -27.99
N GLY A 150 -13.34 -8.21 -28.11
CA GLY A 150 -13.71 -7.43 -26.94
C GLY A 150 -14.00 -5.96 -27.22
N TYR A 151 -14.31 -5.24 -26.14
CA TYR A 151 -14.32 -3.78 -26.10
C TYR A 151 -13.18 -3.35 -25.18
N PRO A 152 -12.35 -2.36 -25.57
CA PRO A 152 -11.31 -1.79 -24.72
C PRO A 152 -11.85 -1.49 -23.33
N SER A 153 -11.18 -2.02 -22.29
CA SER A 153 -11.65 -1.86 -20.91
C SER A 153 -11.74 -0.40 -20.52
N ASP A 154 -10.87 0.46 -21.08
CA ASP A 154 -10.67 1.85 -20.68
C ASP A 154 -11.46 2.85 -21.52
N ALA A 155 -12.18 2.39 -22.55
CA ALA A 155 -12.97 3.28 -23.43
C ALA A 155 -14.04 4.10 -22.67
N TRP A 156 -14.48 3.66 -21.48
CA TRP A 156 -15.38 4.44 -20.63
C TRP A 156 -14.87 5.84 -20.30
N MET A 157 -13.56 6.07 -20.32
CA MET A 157 -12.95 7.39 -20.09
C MET A 157 -13.28 8.41 -21.19
N LEU A 158 -13.79 7.96 -22.34
CA LEU A 158 -14.27 8.82 -23.42
C LEU A 158 -15.78 9.09 -23.33
N TYR A 159 -16.49 8.47 -22.40
CA TYR A 159 -17.95 8.51 -22.36
C TYR A 159 -18.48 9.93 -22.18
N GLU A 160 -17.89 10.72 -21.28
CA GLU A 160 -18.32 12.09 -21.00
C GLU A 160 -18.16 13.02 -22.23
N ASP A 161 -17.17 12.74 -23.08
CA ASP A 161 -16.93 13.53 -24.29
C ASP A 161 -18.00 13.31 -25.35
N ILE A 162 -18.61 12.12 -25.39
CA ILE A 162 -19.54 11.72 -26.46
C ILE A 162 -20.95 11.38 -25.98
N GLU A 163 -21.23 11.45 -24.67
CA GLU A 163 -22.52 11.09 -24.09
C GLU A 163 -23.69 11.80 -24.78
N HIS A 164 -23.52 13.10 -25.06
CA HIS A 164 -24.50 13.93 -25.76
C HIS A 164 -24.75 13.52 -27.23
N LYS A 165 -23.80 12.80 -27.85
CA LYS A 165 -23.91 12.28 -29.22
C LYS A 165 -24.57 10.89 -29.28
N ILE A 166 -24.79 10.26 -28.13
CA ILE A 166 -25.31 8.89 -28.02
C ILE A 166 -26.74 8.91 -27.49
N VAL A 167 -27.69 8.57 -28.36
CA VAL A 167 -29.10 8.39 -27.97
C VAL A 167 -29.36 6.91 -27.66
N LEU A 168 -29.62 6.61 -26.39
CA LEU A 168 -30.00 5.27 -25.92
C LEU A 168 -31.27 5.34 -25.10
N ALA A 169 -32.26 4.51 -25.45
CA ALA A 169 -33.46 4.31 -24.64
C ALA A 169 -33.11 3.66 -23.30
N ASP A 170 -33.85 4.02 -22.25
CA ASP A 170 -33.57 3.56 -20.89
C ASP A 170 -33.72 2.05 -20.72
N GLU A 171 -34.64 1.43 -21.46
CA GLU A 171 -34.79 -0.03 -21.52
C GLU A 171 -33.51 -0.73 -22.02
N VAL A 172 -32.85 -0.13 -23.02
CA VAL A 172 -31.60 -0.67 -23.59
C VAL A 172 -30.46 -0.52 -22.59
N LYS A 173 -30.38 0.61 -21.89
CA LYS A 173 -29.40 0.84 -20.82
C LYS A 173 -29.57 -0.20 -19.70
N GLU A 174 -30.80 -0.44 -19.27
CA GLU A 174 -31.11 -1.39 -18.22
C GLU A 174 -30.81 -2.84 -18.63
N ARG A 175 -31.16 -3.22 -19.87
CA ARG A 175 -30.84 -4.54 -20.42
C ARG A 175 -29.33 -4.76 -20.50
N LEU A 176 -28.58 -3.76 -20.97
CA LEU A 176 -27.13 -3.80 -21.05
C LEU A 176 -26.50 -3.96 -19.67
N TYR A 177 -26.99 -3.19 -18.69
CA TYR A 177 -26.53 -3.27 -17.30
C TYR A 177 -26.73 -4.66 -16.72
N ARG A 178 -27.94 -5.23 -16.84
CA ARG A 178 -28.24 -6.59 -16.33
C ARG A 178 -27.36 -7.67 -16.98
N MET A 179 -27.08 -7.53 -18.27
CA MET A 179 -26.20 -8.44 -18.98
C MET A 179 -24.76 -8.38 -18.45
N GLN A 180 -24.22 -7.17 -18.26
CA GLN A 180 -22.87 -6.98 -17.73
C GLN A 180 -22.76 -7.35 -16.25
N GLU A 181 -23.80 -7.08 -15.47
CA GLU A 181 -23.88 -7.49 -14.07
C GLU A 181 -23.78 -9.01 -13.93
N LYS A 182 -24.50 -9.76 -14.79
CA LYS A 182 -24.43 -11.23 -14.80
C LYS A 182 -23.05 -11.75 -15.18
N LYS A 183 -22.35 -11.09 -16.12
CA LYS A 183 -20.98 -11.47 -16.50
C LYS A 183 -20.00 -11.20 -15.35
N TYR A 184 -20.05 -10.01 -14.78
CA TYR A 184 -19.18 -9.62 -13.68
C TYR A 184 -19.37 -10.51 -12.44
N TYR A 185 -20.60 -10.89 -12.12
CA TYR A 185 -20.87 -11.86 -11.05
C TYR A 185 -20.20 -13.22 -11.29
N LYS A 186 -20.27 -13.75 -12.53
CA LYS A 186 -19.63 -15.03 -12.86
C LYS A 186 -18.11 -14.97 -12.76
N GLU A 187 -17.50 -13.85 -13.16
CA GLU A 187 -16.06 -13.62 -13.02
C GLU A 187 -15.66 -13.59 -11.55
N LEU A 188 -16.36 -12.82 -10.72
CA LEU A 188 -16.11 -12.76 -9.28
C LEU A 188 -16.31 -14.11 -8.58
N ASP A 189 -17.36 -14.87 -8.92
CA ASP A 189 -17.59 -16.21 -8.36
C ASP A 189 -16.49 -17.19 -8.76
N ALA A 190 -16.01 -17.14 -10.01
CA ALA A 190 -14.90 -17.96 -10.47
C ALA A 190 -13.58 -17.60 -9.77
N GLU A 191 -13.28 -16.30 -9.62
CA GLU A 191 -12.09 -15.80 -8.94
C GLU A 191 -12.11 -16.10 -7.43
N ALA A 192 -13.28 -15.94 -6.79
CA ALA A 192 -13.46 -16.28 -5.38
C ALA A 192 -13.23 -17.78 -5.12
N ARG A 193 -13.59 -18.66 -6.06
CA ARG A 193 -13.32 -20.11 -5.95
C ARG A 193 -11.88 -20.49 -6.26
N SER A 194 -11.07 -19.56 -6.79
CA SER A 194 -9.66 -19.81 -7.11
C SER A 194 -8.77 -19.73 -5.86
N LYS A 195 -7.78 -20.63 -5.75
CA LYS A 195 -6.91 -20.74 -4.56
C LYS A 195 -5.95 -19.55 -4.36
N LYS A 196 -5.68 -18.74 -5.39
CA LYS A 196 -4.61 -17.73 -5.33
C LYS A 196 -5.01 -16.45 -4.56
N GLU A 197 -6.28 -16.06 -4.58
CA GLU A 197 -6.75 -14.79 -3.98
C GLU A 197 -8.14 -14.90 -3.32
N HIS A 198 -8.51 -16.10 -2.89
CA HIS A 198 -9.84 -16.46 -2.36
C HIS A 198 -10.43 -15.45 -1.37
N VAL A 199 -9.65 -14.98 -0.38
CA VAL A 199 -10.16 -14.11 0.70
C VAL A 199 -10.59 -12.72 0.19
N LYS A 200 -9.81 -12.11 -0.71
CA LYS A 200 -10.08 -10.77 -1.24
C LYS A 200 -11.28 -10.76 -2.18
N PHE A 201 -11.36 -11.75 -3.07
CA PHE A 201 -12.48 -11.87 -4.01
C PHE A 201 -13.77 -12.35 -3.33
N ALA A 202 -13.69 -13.20 -2.31
CA ALA A 202 -14.85 -13.58 -1.51
C ALA A 202 -15.48 -12.36 -0.82
N GLN A 203 -14.67 -11.49 -0.22
CA GLN A 203 -15.16 -10.24 0.37
C GLN A 203 -15.81 -9.34 -0.69
N THR A 204 -15.15 -9.17 -1.84
CA THR A 204 -15.65 -8.36 -2.96
C THR A 204 -16.98 -8.88 -3.50
N LEU A 205 -17.15 -10.21 -3.58
CA LEU A 205 -18.39 -10.87 -3.97
C LEU A 205 -19.51 -10.65 -2.95
N GLN A 206 -19.20 -10.72 -1.65
CA GLN A 206 -20.18 -10.42 -0.60
C GLN A 206 -20.66 -8.96 -0.66
N ASP A 207 -19.73 -8.02 -0.84
CA ASP A 207 -20.06 -6.59 -0.99
C ASP A 207 -20.88 -6.33 -2.25
N PHE A 208 -20.55 -7.00 -3.36
CA PHE A 208 -21.34 -6.95 -4.59
C PHE A 208 -22.78 -7.44 -4.37
N LEU A 209 -22.97 -8.59 -3.70
CA LEU A 209 -24.29 -9.14 -3.39
C LEU A 209 -25.09 -8.24 -2.43
N LYS A 210 -24.42 -7.63 -1.45
CA LYS A 210 -25.04 -6.67 -0.52
C LYS A 210 -25.52 -5.43 -1.26
N ASN A 211 -24.68 -4.85 -2.13
CA ASN A 211 -25.03 -3.69 -2.94
C ASN A 211 -26.16 -3.99 -3.93
N LYS A 212 -26.19 -5.20 -4.50
CA LYS A 212 -27.30 -5.65 -5.35
C LYS A 212 -28.63 -5.70 -4.60
N LYS A 213 -28.63 -6.21 -3.37
CA LYS A 213 -29.84 -6.25 -2.52
C LYS A 213 -30.33 -4.86 -2.12
N SER A 214 -29.44 -3.89 -1.95
CA SER A 214 -29.80 -2.50 -1.66
C SER A 214 -30.19 -1.67 -2.88
N GLY A 215 -30.17 -2.25 -4.08
CA GLY A 215 -30.48 -1.55 -5.34
C GLY A 215 -29.39 -0.58 -5.81
N LYS A 216 -28.20 -0.59 -5.16
CA LYS A 216 -27.08 0.28 -5.54
C LYS A 216 -26.37 -0.28 -6.77
N ARG A 217 -26.23 0.55 -7.81
CA ARG A 217 -25.48 0.17 -9.02
C ARG A 217 -23.99 0.03 -8.73
N ASN A 218 -23.36 -0.93 -9.39
CA ASN A 218 -21.94 -1.22 -9.25
C ASN A 218 -21.12 -0.40 -10.28
N GLY A 219 -20.11 0.33 -9.81
CA GLY A 219 -19.29 1.21 -10.66
C GLY A 219 -18.50 0.48 -11.75
N VAL A 220 -18.00 -0.73 -11.47
CA VAL A 220 -17.27 -1.55 -12.47
C VAL A 220 -18.22 -1.96 -13.60
N VAL A 221 -19.43 -2.40 -13.25
CA VAL A 221 -20.47 -2.75 -14.23
C VAL A 221 -20.86 -1.52 -15.06
N GLN A 222 -21.03 -0.35 -14.42
CA GLN A 222 -21.32 0.90 -15.12
C GLN A 222 -20.22 1.28 -16.11
N ASN A 223 -18.95 1.18 -15.72
CA ASN A 223 -17.82 1.47 -16.61
C ASN A 223 -17.78 0.49 -17.79
N ARG A 224 -18.02 -0.80 -17.57
CA ARG A 224 -18.14 -1.77 -18.68
C ARG A 224 -19.26 -1.42 -19.65
N CYS A 225 -20.42 -1.02 -19.14
CA CYS A 225 -21.52 -0.55 -19.99
C CYS A 225 -21.11 0.70 -20.79
N LYS A 226 -20.45 1.68 -20.15
CA LYS A 226 -19.93 2.88 -20.81
C LYS A 226 -18.95 2.51 -21.92
N SER A 227 -17.96 1.64 -21.67
CA SER A 227 -17.00 1.20 -22.70
C SER A 227 -17.71 0.59 -23.90
N ILE A 228 -18.68 -0.30 -23.70
CA ILE A 228 -19.45 -0.92 -24.81
C ILE A 228 -20.17 0.14 -25.64
N VAL A 229 -20.82 1.09 -24.97
CA VAL A 229 -21.58 2.15 -25.62
C VAL A 229 -20.65 3.06 -26.42
N VAL A 230 -19.54 3.49 -25.83
CA VAL A 230 -18.51 4.30 -26.49
C VAL A 230 -18.00 3.58 -27.73
N CYS A 231 -17.56 2.33 -27.59
CA CYS A 231 -16.98 1.59 -28.70
C CYS A 231 -18.00 1.32 -29.82
N ASN A 232 -19.26 1.03 -29.49
CA ASN A 232 -20.30 0.86 -30.52
C ASN A 232 -20.56 2.15 -31.31
N TYR A 233 -20.45 3.31 -30.66
CA TYR A 233 -20.52 4.60 -31.34
C TYR A 233 -19.28 4.82 -32.22
N LEU A 234 -18.07 4.67 -31.65
CA LEU A 234 -16.82 4.95 -32.33
C LEU A 234 -16.49 3.98 -33.46
N LYS A 235 -17.01 2.75 -33.43
CA LYS A 235 -16.89 1.78 -34.53
C LYS A 235 -17.39 2.29 -35.88
N LYS A 236 -18.26 3.32 -35.88
CA LYS A 236 -18.77 3.96 -37.09
C LYS A 236 -17.74 4.91 -37.75
N TYR A 237 -16.66 5.24 -37.05
CA TYR A 237 -15.68 6.27 -37.44
C TYR A 237 -14.26 5.71 -37.54
N LEU A 238 -14.11 4.42 -37.86
CA LEU A 238 -12.81 3.73 -37.94
C LEU A 238 -12.15 3.80 -39.32
N THR A 239 -12.59 4.71 -40.19
CA THR A 239 -12.01 4.87 -41.54
C THR A 239 -10.57 5.37 -41.48
N ASP A 240 -10.33 6.32 -40.61
CA ASP A 240 -9.04 6.96 -40.38
C ASP A 240 -9.03 7.59 -38.98
N TYR A 241 -7.83 7.83 -38.46
CA TYR A 241 -7.64 8.31 -37.09
C TYR A 241 -8.20 9.73 -36.88
N GLU A 242 -8.13 10.61 -37.89
CA GLU A 242 -8.64 11.98 -37.78
C GLU A 242 -10.17 12.00 -37.71
N THR A 243 -10.86 11.18 -38.50
CA THR A 243 -12.31 10.99 -38.43
C THR A 243 -12.74 10.43 -37.07
N PHE A 244 -12.01 9.44 -36.55
CA PHE A 244 -12.22 8.90 -35.20
C PHE A 244 -12.09 9.98 -34.11
N LYS A 245 -11.01 10.76 -34.19
CA LYS A 245 -10.70 11.83 -33.24
C LYS A 245 -11.77 12.93 -33.27
N ASN A 246 -12.17 13.36 -34.47
CA ASN A 246 -13.23 14.37 -34.66
C ASN A 246 -14.59 13.89 -34.16
N ALA A 247 -14.87 12.59 -34.17
CA ALA A 247 -16.10 12.05 -33.58
C ALA A 247 -16.15 12.24 -32.05
N ILE A 248 -15.00 12.35 -31.39
CA ILE A 248 -14.86 12.50 -29.92
C ILE A 248 -14.80 13.97 -29.52
N ILE A 249 -14.11 14.81 -30.28
CA ILE A 249 -13.95 16.23 -29.99
C ILE A 249 -15.31 16.95 -30.09
N LYS A 250 -15.56 17.89 -29.17
CA LYS A 250 -16.74 18.76 -29.14
C LYS A 250 -16.66 19.85 -30.20
#